data_AF-A0A0C3GQI9-F1
#
_entry.id   AF-A0A0C3GQI9-F1
#
_cell.length_a   1.000
_cell.length_b   1.000
_cell.length_c   1.000
_cell.angle_alpha   90.00
_cell.angle_beta   90.00
_cell.angle_gamma   90.00
#
_symmetry.space_group_name_H-M   'P 1'
#
loop_
_entity.id
_entity.type
_entity.pdbx_description
1 polymer ?
#
loop_
_entity_poly.entity_id
_entity_poly.type
_entity_poly.pdbx_seq_one_letter_code
_entity_poly.pdbx_strand_id
1 'polypeptide(L)'
;MPKTKSNTGKSSQQKKLEKTYWGKNKNVPIAAKEVTKDSLECKVDQLWICIFAKFFPDSEGFIIVPKDGIENSQKAPDITIKYLHNEKKFLTVLTMENKRAKFDGQPAVWQQAVGELDEYLDLIPDRAKLKPKLEIGLVGIGKRVRFYCRRNGGDIMDYPGSKGRHLHVKKDAKQIEGLLNKIKKAMMRL
;
A
#
# COMPACT_ATOMS: atom_id res chain seq x y z
N MET A 1 18.33 -22.62 -43.89
CA MET A 1 18.93 -22.70 -42.53
C MET A 1 18.56 -21.45 -41.73
N PRO A 2 18.36 -21.56 -40.41
CA PRO A 2 17.41 -20.74 -39.66
C PRO A 2 17.93 -19.35 -39.29
N LYS A 3 17.03 -18.35 -39.42
CA LYS A 3 17.23 -16.98 -38.94
C LYS A 3 17.39 -16.99 -37.41
N THR A 4 18.60 -16.76 -36.92
CA THR A 4 18.85 -16.44 -35.51
C THR A 4 18.09 -15.18 -35.14
N LYS A 5 17.07 -15.34 -34.28
CA LYS A 5 16.31 -14.23 -33.69
C LYS A 5 17.27 -13.31 -32.95
N SER A 6 17.27 -12.04 -33.33
CA SER A 6 18.02 -10.99 -32.64
C SER A 6 17.57 -10.91 -31.19
N ASN A 7 18.54 -11.04 -30.29
CA ASN A 7 18.37 -10.86 -28.86
C ASN A 7 18.18 -9.37 -28.61
N THR A 8 16.92 -8.89 -28.63
CA THR A 8 16.58 -7.50 -28.34
C THR A 8 16.89 -7.21 -26.87
N GLY A 9 18.03 -6.55 -26.63
CA GLY A 9 18.46 -6.14 -25.31
C GLY A 9 17.36 -5.36 -24.60
N LYS A 10 16.82 -5.94 -23.51
CA LYS A 10 15.82 -5.25 -22.67
C LYS A 10 16.36 -3.89 -22.22
N SER A 11 15.52 -2.86 -22.34
CA SER A 11 15.88 -1.49 -21.97
C SER A 11 16.35 -1.40 -20.51
N SER A 12 17.19 -0.41 -20.19
CA SER A 12 17.73 -0.21 -18.83
C SER A 12 16.62 -0.01 -17.78
N GLN A 13 15.48 0.56 -18.16
CA GLN A 13 14.29 0.67 -17.30
C GLN A 13 13.62 -0.68 -17.05
N GLN A 14 13.53 -1.55 -18.07
CA GLN A 14 12.95 -2.88 -17.91
C GLN A 14 13.79 -3.77 -17.00
N LYS A 15 15.13 -3.74 -17.15
CA LYS A 15 16.06 -4.40 -16.23
C LYS A 15 15.96 -3.87 -14.79
N LYS A 16 15.62 -2.59 -14.59
CA LYS A 16 15.40 -2.00 -13.26
C LYS A 16 14.09 -2.50 -12.63
N LEU A 17 13.00 -2.60 -13.40
CA LEU A 17 11.72 -3.11 -12.93
C LEU A 17 11.76 -4.61 -12.59
N GLU A 18 12.58 -5.39 -13.31
CA GLU A 18 12.79 -6.81 -13.03
C GLU A 18 13.34 -7.07 -11.61
N LYS A 19 14.01 -6.09 -11.02
CA LYS A 19 14.60 -6.20 -9.67
C LYS A 19 13.66 -5.77 -8.54
N THR A 20 12.49 -5.19 -8.84
CA THR A 20 11.52 -4.73 -7.84
C THR A 20 10.38 -5.74 -7.67
N TYR A 21 9.45 -5.48 -6.75
CA TYR A 21 8.21 -6.27 -6.61
C TYR A 21 7.44 -6.40 -7.93
N TRP A 22 7.54 -5.43 -8.84
CA TRP A 22 6.85 -5.45 -10.13
C TRP A 22 7.34 -6.60 -11.02
N GLY A 23 8.65 -6.84 -11.04
CA GLY A 23 9.24 -7.93 -11.81
C GLY A 23 9.28 -9.27 -11.08
N LYS A 24 9.40 -9.24 -9.75
CA LYS A 24 9.58 -10.43 -8.91
C LYS A 24 8.28 -11.12 -8.52
N ASN A 25 7.15 -10.42 -8.57
CA ASN A 25 5.84 -11.00 -8.24
C ASN A 25 4.95 -10.97 -9.49
N LYS A 26 4.67 -12.16 -10.06
CA LYS A 26 3.83 -12.30 -11.26
C LYS A 26 2.40 -11.79 -11.08
N ASN A 27 1.88 -11.81 -9.85
CA ASN A 27 0.50 -11.43 -9.56
C ASN A 27 0.32 -9.91 -9.64
N VAL A 28 1.36 -9.12 -9.31
CA VAL A 28 1.25 -7.65 -9.30
C VAL A 28 1.00 -7.07 -10.69
N PRO A 29 1.78 -7.39 -11.74
CA PRO A 29 1.47 -6.93 -13.09
C PRO A 29 0.14 -7.44 -13.64
N ILE A 30 -0.32 -8.63 -13.22
CA ILE A 30 -1.62 -9.18 -13.63
C ILE A 30 -2.76 -8.35 -13.00
N ALA A 31 -2.76 -8.19 -11.69
CA ALA A 31 -3.76 -7.37 -10.98
C ALA A 31 -3.73 -5.92 -11.48
N ALA A 32 -2.55 -5.35 -11.71
CA ALA A 32 -2.42 -4.01 -12.25
C ALA A 32 -2.96 -3.85 -13.68
N LYS A 33 -3.13 -4.92 -14.47
CA LYS A 33 -3.80 -4.84 -15.79
C LYS A 33 -5.32 -4.74 -15.64
N GLU A 34 -5.88 -5.35 -14.61
CA GLU A 34 -7.33 -5.34 -14.36
C GLU A 34 -7.85 -4.00 -13.81
N VAL A 35 -6.95 -3.17 -13.27
CA VAL A 35 -7.28 -1.80 -12.88
C VAL A 35 -7.37 -0.91 -14.13
N THR A 36 -8.58 -0.62 -14.57
CA THR A 36 -8.92 0.25 -15.70
C THR A 36 -9.75 1.44 -15.22
N LYS A 37 -10.06 2.42 -16.08
CA LYS A 37 -10.91 3.55 -15.66
C LYS A 37 -12.29 3.08 -15.15
N ASP A 38 -12.82 2.03 -15.75
CA ASP A 38 -14.15 1.51 -15.45
C ASP A 38 -14.16 0.41 -14.38
N SER A 39 -12.98 -0.06 -13.95
CA SER A 39 -12.89 -1.10 -12.94
C SER A 39 -13.47 -0.63 -11.60
N LEU A 40 -14.17 -1.53 -10.92
CA LEU A 40 -14.61 -1.33 -9.55
C LEU A 40 -13.42 -1.26 -8.58
N GLU A 41 -13.68 -0.72 -7.40
CA GLU A 41 -12.68 -0.52 -6.34
C GLU A 41 -12.03 -1.83 -5.90
N CYS A 42 -12.76 -2.95 -5.92
CA CYS A 42 -12.23 -4.27 -5.59
C CYS A 42 -11.02 -4.68 -6.45
N LYS A 43 -10.85 -4.13 -7.67
CA LYS A 43 -9.66 -4.35 -8.48
C LYS A 43 -8.44 -3.57 -7.99
N VAL A 44 -8.67 -2.40 -7.41
CA VAL A 44 -7.64 -1.61 -6.72
C VAL A 44 -7.24 -2.34 -5.43
N ASP A 45 -8.22 -2.85 -4.66
CA ASP A 45 -7.95 -3.65 -3.47
C ASP A 45 -7.10 -4.89 -3.81
N GLN A 46 -7.51 -5.65 -4.83
CA GLN A 46 -6.79 -6.83 -5.30
C GLN A 46 -5.33 -6.51 -5.70
N LEU A 47 -5.11 -5.39 -6.39
CA LEU A 47 -3.76 -4.92 -6.73
C LEU A 47 -2.93 -4.68 -5.45
N TRP A 48 -3.48 -3.96 -4.48
CA TRP A 48 -2.76 -3.63 -3.26
C TRP A 48 -2.52 -4.84 -2.36
N ILE A 49 -3.47 -5.77 -2.26
CA ILE A 49 -3.26 -7.06 -1.59
C ILE A 49 -2.09 -7.83 -2.22
N CYS A 50 -2.01 -7.88 -3.55
CA CYS A 50 -0.89 -8.53 -4.25
C CYS A 50 0.46 -7.86 -3.94
N ILE A 51 0.49 -6.53 -3.86
CA ILE A 51 1.70 -5.77 -3.49
C ILE A 51 2.05 -6.07 -2.04
N PHE A 52 1.12 -5.92 -1.10
CA PHE A 52 1.35 -6.11 0.31
C PHE A 52 1.77 -7.54 0.67
N ALA A 53 1.21 -8.57 0.03
CA ALA A 53 1.59 -9.97 0.26
C ALA A 53 3.09 -10.24 -0.01
N LYS A 54 3.74 -9.42 -0.86
CA LYS A 54 5.19 -9.53 -1.08
C LYS A 54 6.02 -8.98 0.08
N PHE A 55 5.50 -7.96 0.77
CA PHE A 55 6.21 -7.20 1.80
C PHE A 55 5.87 -7.67 3.21
N PHE A 56 4.62 -8.05 3.45
CA PHE A 56 4.07 -8.42 4.74
C PHE A 56 3.56 -9.87 4.68
N PRO A 57 4.46 -10.87 4.54
CA PRO A 57 4.04 -12.25 4.48
C PRO A 57 3.62 -12.78 5.86
N ASP A 58 2.70 -13.74 5.85
CA ASP A 58 2.25 -14.50 7.01
C ASP A 58 3.38 -15.27 7.70
N SER A 59 4.34 -15.78 6.94
CA SER A 59 5.55 -16.44 7.46
C SER A 59 6.43 -15.53 8.33
N GLU A 60 6.20 -14.21 8.30
CA GLU A 60 6.85 -13.24 9.17
C GLU A 60 5.88 -12.63 10.20
N GLY A 61 4.73 -13.25 10.44
CA GLY A 61 3.75 -12.83 11.45
C GLY A 61 2.83 -11.69 11.03
N PHE A 62 2.78 -11.35 9.74
CA PHE A 62 1.85 -10.34 9.23
C PHE A 62 0.55 -10.94 8.71
N ILE A 63 -0.55 -10.21 8.85
CA ILE A 63 -1.82 -10.54 8.19
C ILE A 63 -2.33 -9.34 7.41
N ILE A 64 -2.97 -9.61 6.28
CA ILE A 64 -3.64 -8.62 5.44
C ILE A 64 -5.13 -8.83 5.62
N VAL A 65 -5.84 -7.81 6.09
CA VAL A 65 -7.27 -7.87 6.42
C VAL A 65 -8.02 -6.93 5.48
N PRO A 66 -8.69 -7.44 4.44
CA PRO A 66 -9.58 -6.65 3.61
C PRO A 66 -10.84 -6.26 4.39
N LYS A 67 -11.32 -5.03 4.24
CA LYS A 67 -12.55 -4.53 4.89
C LYS A 67 -12.55 -4.82 6.39
N ASP A 68 -11.48 -4.41 7.06
CA ASP A 68 -11.26 -4.66 8.49
C ASP A 68 -12.25 -3.82 9.32
N GLY A 69 -13.40 -4.42 9.62
CA GLY A 69 -14.46 -3.76 10.39
C GLY A 69 -13.92 -3.22 11.71
N ILE A 70 -14.25 -1.95 11.99
CA ILE A 70 -13.87 -1.33 13.25
C ILE A 70 -15.00 -1.54 14.26
N GLU A 71 -14.65 -2.03 15.45
CA GLU A 71 -15.61 -2.31 16.51
C GLU A 71 -16.44 -1.05 16.82
N ASN A 72 -17.77 -1.22 16.95
CA ASN A 72 -18.73 -0.14 17.20
C ASN A 72 -18.77 0.95 16.11
N SER A 73 -18.32 0.65 14.89
CA SER A 73 -18.40 1.55 13.75
C SER A 73 -18.95 0.84 12.51
N GLN A 74 -19.70 1.56 11.68
CA GLN A 74 -20.09 1.09 10.34
C GLN A 74 -18.98 1.34 9.30
N LYS A 75 -17.84 1.88 9.73
CA LYS A 75 -16.69 2.19 8.89
C LYS A 75 -15.70 1.02 8.89
N ALA A 76 -15.11 0.79 7.73
CA ALA A 76 -14.02 -0.18 7.57
C ALA A 76 -13.03 0.34 6.52
N PRO A 77 -11.73 0.47 6.84
CA PRO A 77 -10.73 0.70 5.82
C PRO A 77 -10.72 -0.45 4.81
N ASP A 78 -10.38 -0.15 3.58
CA ASP A 78 -10.33 -1.15 2.52
C ASP A 78 -9.34 -2.27 2.81
N ILE A 79 -8.16 -1.92 3.33
CA ILE A 79 -7.14 -2.89 3.70
C ILE A 79 -6.42 -2.44 4.97
N THR A 80 -6.31 -3.34 5.94
CA THR A 80 -5.43 -3.18 7.10
C THR A 80 -4.33 -4.23 7.07
N ILE A 81 -3.11 -3.84 7.39
CA ILE A 81 -1.99 -4.75 7.66
C ILE A 81 -1.80 -4.81 9.17
N LYS A 82 -1.83 -6.02 9.73
CA LYS A 82 -1.56 -6.25 11.15
C LYS A 82 -0.31 -7.12 11.33
N TYR A 83 0.34 -6.97 12.47
CA TYR A 83 1.52 -7.75 12.85
C TYR A 83 1.29 -8.41 14.20
N LEU A 84 1.59 -9.70 14.30
CA LEU A 84 1.54 -10.45 15.55
C LEU A 84 2.71 -10.02 16.44
N HIS A 85 2.41 -9.21 17.44
CA HIS A 85 3.40 -8.69 18.38
C HIS A 85 3.42 -9.52 19.66
N ASN A 86 4.62 -9.96 20.05
CA ASN A 86 4.89 -10.80 21.23
C ASN A 86 3.99 -12.04 21.33
N GLU A 87 3.62 -12.63 20.18
CA GLU A 87 2.79 -13.85 20.06
C GLU A 87 1.42 -13.77 20.75
N LYS A 88 0.95 -12.57 21.11
CA LYS A 88 -0.25 -12.39 21.94
C LYS A 88 -1.34 -11.58 21.28
N LYS A 89 -0.99 -10.61 20.44
CA LYS A 89 -1.99 -9.78 19.77
C LYS A 89 -1.54 -9.24 18.43
N PHE A 90 -2.52 -9.00 17.57
CA PHE A 90 -2.31 -8.29 16.32
C PHE A 90 -2.35 -6.78 16.54
N LEU A 91 -1.28 -6.10 16.12
CA LEU A 91 -1.20 -4.65 16.09
C LEU A 91 -1.39 -4.15 14.66
N THR A 92 -2.22 -3.12 14.48
CA THR A 92 -2.35 -2.46 13.18
C THR A 92 -1.07 -1.68 12.87
N VAL A 93 -0.46 -2.04 11.74
CA VAL A 93 0.80 -1.50 11.22
C VAL A 93 0.56 -0.45 10.14
N LEU A 94 -0.40 -0.71 9.26
CA LEU A 94 -0.68 0.12 8.10
C LEU A 94 -2.17 0.01 7.78
N THR A 95 -2.79 1.15 7.52
CA THR A 95 -4.19 1.25 7.09
C THR A 95 -4.24 1.82 5.69
N MET A 96 -5.16 1.35 4.85
CA MET A 96 -5.29 1.82 3.49
C MET A 96 -6.74 2.09 3.14
N GLU A 97 -6.94 3.24 2.48
CA GLU A 97 -8.18 3.58 1.79
C GLU A 97 -7.92 3.61 0.29
N ASN A 98 -8.81 3.00 -0.49
CA ASN A 98 -8.77 2.92 -1.94
C ASN A 98 -9.94 3.64 -2.57
N LYS A 99 -9.72 4.15 -3.79
CA LYS A 99 -10.77 4.64 -4.68
C LYS A 99 -10.55 4.13 -6.10
N ARG A 100 -11.64 4.09 -6.86
CA ARG A 100 -11.64 3.67 -8.28
C ARG A 100 -10.70 4.51 -9.15
N ALA A 101 -10.13 3.89 -10.18
CA ALA A 101 -9.13 4.53 -11.04
C ALA A 101 -9.67 5.73 -11.85
N LYS A 102 -10.97 5.80 -12.15
CA LYS A 102 -11.56 6.99 -12.81
C LYS A 102 -11.37 8.28 -12.01
N PHE A 103 -11.11 8.19 -10.71
CA PHE A 103 -10.95 9.33 -9.83
C PHE A 103 -9.49 9.79 -9.68
N ASP A 104 -8.50 9.15 -10.32
CA ASP A 104 -7.06 9.49 -10.17
C ASP A 104 -6.78 10.98 -10.45
N GLY A 105 -7.48 11.55 -11.44
CA GLY A 105 -7.35 12.96 -11.81
C GLY A 105 -8.25 13.93 -11.05
N GLN A 106 -8.95 13.49 -10.00
CA GLN A 106 -9.96 14.31 -9.29
C GLN A 106 -9.45 14.70 -7.89
N PRO A 107 -8.96 15.94 -7.69
CA PRO A 107 -8.39 16.36 -6.40
C PRO A 107 -9.36 16.24 -5.22
N ALA A 108 -10.65 16.51 -5.44
CA ALA A 108 -11.67 16.39 -4.40
C ALA A 108 -11.80 14.96 -3.86
N VAL A 109 -11.69 13.94 -4.72
CA VAL A 109 -11.76 12.53 -4.29
C VAL A 109 -10.51 12.14 -3.52
N TRP A 110 -9.34 12.66 -3.90
CA TRP A 110 -8.12 12.49 -3.10
C TRP A 110 -8.26 13.09 -1.70
N GLN A 111 -8.82 14.30 -1.59
CA GLN A 111 -9.05 14.94 -0.30
C GLN A 111 -10.06 14.16 0.55
N GLN A 112 -11.16 13.71 -0.05
CA GLN A 112 -12.14 12.86 0.63
C GLN A 112 -11.51 11.58 1.18
N ALA A 113 -10.75 10.86 0.36
CA ALA A 113 -10.11 9.61 0.77
C ALA A 113 -9.05 9.82 1.86
N VAL A 114 -8.39 10.98 1.91
CA VAL A 114 -7.50 11.36 3.03
C VAL A 114 -8.31 11.60 4.30
N GLY A 115 -9.47 12.27 4.21
CA GLY A 115 -10.36 12.46 5.36
C GLY A 115 -10.87 11.13 5.92
N GLU A 116 -11.34 10.23 5.05
CA GLU A 116 -11.78 8.89 5.46
C GLU A 116 -10.63 8.09 6.09
N LEU A 117 -9.42 8.16 5.53
CA LEU A 117 -8.24 7.55 6.13
C LEU A 117 -7.96 8.10 7.54
N ASP A 118 -8.01 9.43 7.73
CA ASP A 118 -7.76 10.06 9.04
C ASP A 118 -8.79 9.60 10.09
N GLU A 119 -10.07 9.52 9.71
CA GLU A 119 -11.12 8.97 10.56
C GLU A 119 -10.83 7.52 10.96
N TYR A 120 -10.33 6.68 10.05
CA TYR A 120 -9.97 5.30 10.40
C TYR A 120 -8.80 5.24 11.37
N LEU A 121 -7.78 6.08 11.16
CA LEU A 121 -6.64 6.14 12.08
C LEU A 121 -7.09 6.52 13.51
N ASP A 122 -8.13 7.35 13.66
CA ASP A 122 -8.70 7.70 14.96
C ASP A 122 -9.40 6.56 15.66
N LEU A 123 -10.07 5.70 14.90
CA LEU A 123 -10.92 4.66 15.44
C LEU A 123 -10.17 3.34 15.73
N ILE A 124 -8.93 3.17 15.26
CA ILE A 124 -8.18 1.92 15.47
C ILE A 124 -7.81 1.77 16.96
N PRO A 125 -8.27 0.71 17.66
CA PRO A 125 -8.00 0.52 19.08
C PRO A 125 -6.59 -0.04 19.36
N ASP A 126 -6.08 -0.91 18.46
CA ASP A 126 -4.84 -1.66 18.61
C ASP A 126 -3.70 -1.14 17.72
N ARG A 127 -3.47 0.17 17.80
CA ARG A 127 -2.41 0.86 17.05
C ARG A 127 -1.05 0.31 17.47
N ALA A 128 -0.15 0.07 16.51
CA ALA A 128 1.24 -0.17 16.83
C ALA A 128 1.75 0.96 17.74
N LYS A 129 1.98 0.65 19.02
CA LYS A 129 2.47 1.60 20.03
C LYS A 129 3.97 1.82 19.83
N LEU A 130 4.37 2.21 18.61
CA LEU A 130 5.71 2.72 18.37
C LEU A 130 5.96 3.86 19.34
N LYS A 131 7.17 3.96 19.87
CA LYS A 131 7.62 5.17 20.54
C LYS A 131 8.55 5.88 19.56
N PRO A 132 8.20 7.08 19.06
CA PRO A 132 6.93 7.81 19.25
C PRO A 132 5.75 7.14 18.52
N LYS A 133 4.50 7.38 18.98
CA LYS A 133 3.28 6.77 18.41
C LYS A 133 3.16 7.23 16.97
N LEU A 134 3.41 6.32 16.03
CA LEU A 134 3.40 6.59 14.61
C LEU A 134 2.38 5.68 13.94
N GLU A 135 1.30 6.28 13.45
CA GLU A 135 0.28 5.60 12.65
C GLU A 135 0.61 5.84 11.18
N ILE A 136 0.40 4.83 10.34
CA ILE A 136 0.80 4.85 8.93
C ILE A 136 -0.42 4.53 8.09
N GLY A 137 -0.70 5.41 7.13
CA GLY A 137 -1.87 5.34 6.28
C GLY A 137 -1.52 5.48 4.80
N LEU A 138 -2.23 4.80 3.91
CA LEU A 138 -2.08 4.93 2.46
C LEU A 138 -3.42 5.30 1.83
N VAL A 139 -3.38 6.18 0.83
CA VAL A 139 -4.53 6.40 -0.07
C VAL A 139 -4.14 5.91 -1.45
N GLY A 140 -4.87 4.94 -1.98
CA GLY A 140 -4.68 4.37 -3.31
C GLY A 140 -5.80 4.77 -4.26
N ILE A 141 -5.51 5.46 -5.36
CA ILE A 141 -6.51 5.72 -6.40
C ILE A 141 -6.05 5.09 -7.71
N GLY A 142 -6.75 4.03 -8.12
CA GLY A 142 -6.35 3.22 -9.27
C GLY A 142 -4.94 2.65 -9.14
N LYS A 143 -4.01 3.14 -9.96
CA LYS A 143 -2.60 2.68 -10.00
C LYS A 143 -1.65 3.63 -9.27
N ARG A 144 -2.18 4.57 -8.50
CA ARG A 144 -1.39 5.54 -7.75
C ARG A 144 -1.62 5.41 -6.26
N VAL A 145 -0.62 5.83 -5.50
CA VAL A 145 -0.69 5.87 -4.04
C VAL A 145 -0.02 7.11 -3.48
N ARG A 146 -0.54 7.56 -2.34
CA ARG A 146 0.16 8.45 -1.41
C ARG A 146 0.30 7.77 -0.06
N PHE A 147 1.42 8.07 0.58
CA PHE A 147 1.75 7.57 1.91
C PHE A 147 1.65 8.71 2.90
N TYR A 148 1.00 8.44 4.02
CA TYR A 148 0.76 9.36 5.11
C TYR A 148 1.24 8.76 6.42
N CYS A 149 1.46 9.62 7.40
CA CYS A 149 1.57 9.22 8.78
C CYS A 149 0.90 10.23 9.69
N ARG A 150 0.65 9.77 10.91
CA ARG A 150 0.16 10.60 12.00
C ARG A 150 0.98 10.31 13.24
N ARG A 151 1.34 11.37 13.97
CA ARG A 151 2.21 11.28 15.14
C ARG A 151 1.46 11.71 16.38
N ASN A 152 1.46 10.85 17.40
CA ASN A 152 0.86 11.14 18.70
C ASN A 152 -0.61 11.62 18.63
N GLY A 153 -1.38 11.15 17.65
CA GLY A 153 -2.78 11.56 17.46
C GLY A 153 -2.97 13.02 16.99
N GLY A 154 -1.92 13.67 16.48
CA GLY A 154 -2.03 14.97 15.81
C GLY A 154 -2.57 14.83 14.37
N ASP A 155 -2.32 15.80 13.51
CA ASP A 155 -2.84 15.77 12.14
C ASP A 155 -2.14 14.74 11.23
N ILE A 156 -2.88 14.22 10.25
CA ILE A 156 -2.33 13.42 9.17
C ILE A 156 -1.39 14.27 8.28
N MET A 157 -0.21 13.73 7.99
CA MET A 157 0.82 14.40 7.18
C MET A 157 1.44 13.45 6.18
N ASP A 158 2.07 13.99 5.14
CA ASP A 158 2.78 13.16 4.16
C ASP A 158 3.92 12.37 4.81
N TYR A 159 3.96 11.07 4.53
CA TYR A 159 4.99 10.18 5.07
C TYR A 159 6.39 10.60 4.60
N PRO A 160 7.39 10.70 5.50
CA PRO A 160 8.76 11.08 5.13
C PRO A 160 9.34 10.20 4.01
N GLY A 161 9.66 10.82 2.88
CA GLY A 161 10.20 10.14 1.70
C GLY A 161 9.20 9.92 0.55
N SER A 162 7.89 10.16 0.76
CA SER A 162 6.92 10.27 -0.34
C SER A 162 6.96 11.67 -0.99
N LYS A 163 7.25 12.70 -0.18
CA LYS A 163 7.22 14.14 -0.53
C LYS A 163 5.85 14.57 -1.10
N GLY A 164 4.77 13.97 -0.61
CA GLY A 164 3.39 14.27 -1.06
C GLY A 164 3.07 13.88 -2.50
N ARG A 165 3.95 13.13 -3.19
CA ARG A 165 3.74 12.77 -4.60
C ARG A 165 2.82 11.56 -4.74
N HIS A 166 1.95 11.59 -5.77
CA HIS A 166 1.22 10.41 -6.24
C HIS A 166 2.16 9.44 -6.96
N LEU A 167 2.58 8.38 -6.26
CA LEU A 167 3.50 7.36 -6.79
C LEU A 167 2.72 6.34 -7.63
N HIS A 168 3.14 6.11 -8.86
CA HIS A 168 2.51 5.11 -9.73
C HIS A 168 3.12 3.73 -9.50
N VAL A 169 2.31 2.70 -9.24
CA VAL A 169 2.74 1.34 -8.85
C VAL A 169 3.80 0.71 -9.77
N LYS A 170 3.74 0.95 -11.08
CA LYS A 170 4.77 0.52 -12.02
C LYS A 170 5.98 1.46 -12.06
N LYS A 171 5.75 2.75 -12.37
CA LYS A 171 6.82 3.71 -12.68
C LYS A 171 7.71 4.00 -11.47
N ASP A 172 7.10 4.00 -10.28
CA ASP A 172 7.75 4.34 -9.01
C ASP A 172 7.96 3.09 -8.12
N ALA A 173 7.95 1.89 -8.70
CA ALA A 173 8.00 0.61 -7.97
C ALA A 173 9.18 0.55 -6.98
N LYS A 174 10.36 1.04 -7.38
CA LYS A 174 11.54 1.06 -6.48
C LYS A 174 11.34 1.96 -5.26
N GLN A 175 10.66 3.09 -5.42
CA GLN A 175 10.39 4.01 -4.32
C GLN A 175 9.33 3.44 -3.38
N ILE A 176 8.25 2.89 -3.93
CA ILE A 176 7.20 2.21 -3.17
C ILE A 176 7.80 1.04 -2.37
N GLU A 177 8.63 0.21 -3.00
CA GLU A 177 9.38 -0.87 -2.33
C GLU A 177 10.24 -0.35 -1.17
N GLY A 178 10.97 0.74 -1.39
CA GLY A 178 11.78 1.37 -0.36
C GLY A 178 10.97 1.89 0.82
N LEU A 179 9.78 2.45 0.56
CA LEU A 179 8.87 2.94 1.61
C LEU A 179 8.28 1.77 2.40
N LEU A 180 7.72 0.75 1.74
CA LEU A 180 7.13 -0.42 2.39
C LEU A 180 8.15 -1.19 3.23
N ASN A 181 9.38 -1.36 2.73
CA ASN A 181 10.46 -2.00 3.51
C ASN A 181 10.86 -1.17 4.75
N LYS A 182 10.86 0.17 4.65
CA LYS A 182 11.13 1.04 5.81
C LYS A 182 10.02 0.92 6.85
N ILE A 183 8.76 0.91 6.42
CA ILE A 183 7.59 0.73 7.28
C ILE A 183 7.71 -0.61 8.00
N LYS A 184 7.87 -1.71 7.26
CA LYS A 184 8.04 -3.06 7.82
C LYS A 184 9.16 -3.11 8.87
N LYS A 185 10.35 -2.61 8.53
CA LYS A 185 11.52 -2.60 9.43
C LYS A 185 11.27 -1.79 10.70
N ALA A 186 10.51 -0.70 10.63
CA ALA A 186 10.16 0.08 11.81
C ALA A 186 9.22 -0.69 12.74
N MET A 187 8.28 -1.48 12.19
CA MET A 187 7.33 -2.26 13.00
C MET A 187 7.95 -3.47 13.67
N MET A 188 8.85 -4.18 12.99
CA MET A 188 9.50 -5.38 13.54
C MET A 188 10.49 -5.08 14.68
N ARG A 189 10.72 -3.80 14.99
CA ARG A 189 11.55 -3.36 16.13
C ARG A 189 10.73 -3.12 17.41
N LEU A 190 9.42 -3.35 17.35
CA LEU A 190 8.49 -3.26 18.48
C LEU A 190 8.45 -4.56 19.25
#